data_AF-A0A346SIF4-F1
#
_entry.id   AF-A0A346SIF4-F1
#
_cell.length_a   1.000
_cell.length_b   1.000
_cell.length_c   1.000
_cell.angle_alpha   90.00
_cell.angle_beta   90.00
_cell.angle_gamma   90.00
#
_symmetry.space_group_name_H-M   'P 1'
#
loop_
_entity.id
_entity.type
_entity.pdbx_description
1 polymer ?
#
loop_
_entity_poly.entity_id
_entity_poly.type
_entity_poly.pdbx_seq_one_letter_code
_entity_poly.pdbx_strand_id
1 'polypeptide(L)'
;MTDKKWTKPNRLTEVTRHEASPVIVGAVPGPSVASLKNTFSDDFSETRDGDTVWEVWITTRTGLDKEVVGLSYFATEEAAAEAVASMPVGMIYGDHYGFPKRLKEIVGTGGLDPSGMLSFMFGSGDHDAVHFVCYEALAEAGVISIKDYSILPSVLDWLGEEHVAWMRNTFGENWSAVAQFEFCLNHFPDSSLVSLSAKLFLSQFVTNDDFTAGYITKEIEAISGGTEDAAFLATNTQKKAGEAGARASRDRKLRNLEILMQEIEQLSGAVGLISEERIFEQALEKSAEKQKDFPKSRKTHAEYGTALRSDEPFKSRYEAVFRKNA
;
A
#
# COMPACT_ATOMS: atom_id res chain seq x y z
N MET A 1 13.94 -19.34 8.60
CA MET A 1 14.75 -18.13 8.41
C MET A 1 14.22 -17.09 9.39
N THR A 2 15.10 -16.51 10.21
CA THR A 2 14.72 -15.40 11.09
C THR A 2 14.38 -14.18 10.25
N ASP A 3 13.31 -13.49 10.63
CA ASP A 3 12.79 -12.30 9.95
C ASP A 3 13.79 -11.14 10.01
N LYS A 4 14.73 -11.09 9.06
CA LYS A 4 15.76 -10.04 8.97
C LYS A 4 15.22 -8.82 8.23
N LYS A 5 15.48 -7.61 8.77
CA LYS A 5 15.07 -6.31 8.18
C LYS A 5 15.52 -6.11 6.72
N TRP A 6 16.57 -6.80 6.30
CA TRP A 6 17.21 -6.62 4.99
C TRP A 6 16.50 -7.32 3.84
N THR A 7 15.81 -8.42 4.14
CA THR A 7 15.23 -9.34 3.13
C THR A 7 13.71 -9.24 3.06
N LYS A 8 13.09 -8.43 3.92
CA LYS A 8 11.66 -8.19 3.90
C LYS A 8 11.30 -7.10 2.88
N PRO A 9 10.08 -7.12 2.33
CA PRO A 9 9.56 -5.96 1.65
C PRO A 9 9.45 -4.82 2.68
N ASN A 10 10.10 -3.69 2.39
CA ASN A 10 10.00 -2.51 3.26
C ASN A 10 8.65 -1.82 3.11
N ARG A 11 8.02 -2.03 1.96
CA ARG A 11 6.76 -1.43 1.60
C ARG A 11 5.80 -2.55 1.25
N LEU A 12 4.60 -2.45 1.82
CA LEU A 12 3.53 -3.37 1.54
C LEU A 12 2.66 -2.79 0.44
N THR A 13 2.33 -3.62 -0.53
CA THR A 13 1.41 -3.27 -1.60
C THR A 13 0.05 -3.84 -1.29
N GLU A 14 -0.96 -2.97 -1.29
CA GLU A 14 -2.37 -3.30 -1.14
C GLU A 14 -3.05 -3.26 -2.50
N VAL A 15 -3.83 -4.28 -2.83
CA VAL A 15 -4.78 -4.22 -3.96
C VAL A 15 -5.94 -3.32 -3.56
N THR A 16 -6.07 -2.15 -4.17
CA THR A 16 -7.14 -1.21 -3.83
C THR A 16 -8.38 -1.40 -4.70
N ARG A 17 -8.20 -1.91 -5.92
CA ARG A 17 -9.28 -2.17 -6.89
C ARG A 17 -8.81 -3.17 -7.95
N HIS A 18 -9.74 -3.96 -8.46
CA HIS A 18 -9.53 -4.69 -9.71
C HIS A 18 -10.79 -4.62 -10.58
N GLU A 19 -10.61 -4.72 -11.88
CA GLU A 19 -11.70 -4.74 -12.88
C GLU A 19 -11.32 -5.70 -14.00
N ALA A 20 -12.29 -6.52 -14.45
CA ALA A 20 -12.13 -7.39 -15.59
C ALA A 20 -13.19 -7.06 -16.64
N SER A 21 -12.78 -6.90 -17.88
CA SER A 21 -13.65 -6.50 -18.98
C SER A 21 -13.30 -7.26 -20.26
N PRO A 22 -14.30 -7.64 -21.08
CA PRO A 22 -14.04 -8.19 -22.40
C PRO A 22 -13.64 -7.06 -23.36
N VAL A 23 -12.67 -7.34 -24.22
CA VAL A 23 -12.16 -6.42 -25.24
C VAL A 23 -12.03 -7.16 -26.56
N ILE A 24 -12.38 -6.48 -27.67
CA ILE A 24 -12.26 -7.04 -29.01
C ILE A 24 -10.87 -6.74 -29.57
N VAL A 25 -10.15 -7.80 -29.97
CA VAL A 25 -8.82 -7.68 -30.58
C VAL A 25 -8.91 -6.95 -31.92
N GLY A 26 -8.04 -5.96 -32.12
CA GLY A 26 -8.01 -5.14 -33.33
C GLY A 26 -9.07 -4.04 -33.42
N ALA A 27 -10.03 -3.98 -32.49
CA ALA A 27 -10.93 -2.84 -32.33
C ALA A 27 -10.28 -1.77 -31.44
N VAL A 28 -10.64 -0.50 -31.58
CA VAL A 28 -10.19 0.57 -30.66
C VAL A 28 -11.19 0.69 -29.50
N PRO A 29 -10.77 0.65 -28.22
CA PRO A 29 -9.39 0.80 -27.69
C PRO A 29 -8.60 -0.50 -27.41
N GLY A 30 -8.97 -1.63 -27.99
CA GLY A 30 -8.32 -2.93 -27.77
C GLY A 30 -6.93 -3.14 -28.40
N PRO A 31 -6.21 -4.18 -27.96
CA PRO A 31 -4.86 -4.50 -28.42
C PRO A 31 -4.88 -5.08 -29.84
N SER A 32 -3.76 -4.95 -30.57
CA SER A 32 -3.56 -5.68 -31.82
C SER A 32 -3.12 -7.12 -31.57
N VAL A 33 -3.47 -8.04 -32.47
CA VAL A 33 -2.98 -9.44 -32.44
C VAL A 33 -1.46 -9.49 -32.33
N ALA A 34 -0.75 -8.65 -33.08
CA ALA A 34 0.70 -8.59 -33.07
C ALA A 34 1.25 -8.22 -31.68
N SER A 35 0.63 -7.24 -31.00
CA SER A 35 1.02 -6.87 -29.64
C SER A 35 0.82 -8.02 -28.66
N LEU A 36 -0.32 -8.71 -28.73
CA LEU A 36 -0.61 -9.83 -27.83
C LEU A 36 0.39 -10.98 -28.03
N LYS A 37 0.65 -11.38 -29.29
CA LYS A 37 1.60 -12.45 -29.61
C LYS A 37 3.04 -12.11 -29.25
N ASN A 38 3.46 -10.86 -29.43
CA ASN A 38 4.83 -10.46 -29.10
C ASN A 38 5.07 -10.37 -27.59
N THR A 39 4.05 -10.00 -26.81
CA THR A 39 4.19 -9.78 -25.37
C THR A 39 3.88 -11.03 -24.54
N PHE A 40 2.91 -11.85 -24.96
CA PHE A 40 2.35 -12.97 -24.18
C PHE A 40 2.43 -14.34 -24.88
N SER A 41 3.12 -14.39 -26.04
CA SER A 41 3.38 -15.50 -26.97
C SER A 41 2.44 -16.71 -26.99
N ASP A 42 2.46 -17.55 -25.96
CA ASP A 42 1.93 -18.91 -26.05
C ASP A 42 0.41 -18.91 -25.90
N ASP A 43 -0.12 -18.13 -24.95
CA ASP A 43 -1.56 -18.05 -24.64
C ASP A 43 -2.39 -17.37 -25.73
N PHE A 44 -1.73 -16.57 -26.59
CA PHE A 44 -2.38 -15.78 -27.65
C PHE A 44 -2.00 -16.24 -29.06
N SER A 45 -1.34 -17.39 -29.19
CA SER A 45 -0.84 -17.90 -30.48
C SER A 45 -1.95 -18.11 -31.52
N GLU A 46 -3.14 -18.54 -31.08
CA GLU A 46 -4.32 -18.76 -31.93
C GLU A 46 -5.20 -17.53 -32.15
N THR A 47 -5.00 -16.46 -31.38
CA THR A 47 -5.83 -15.23 -31.41
C THR A 47 -5.76 -14.52 -32.76
N ARG A 48 -6.91 -13.99 -33.20
CA ARG A 48 -7.14 -13.26 -34.46
C ARG A 48 -7.86 -11.94 -34.19
N ASP A 49 -7.83 -11.03 -35.17
CA ASP A 49 -8.62 -9.79 -35.10
C ASP A 49 -10.12 -10.13 -35.08
N GLY A 50 -10.87 -9.44 -34.23
CA GLY A 50 -12.29 -9.69 -33.99
C GLY A 50 -12.57 -10.72 -32.88
N ASP A 51 -11.58 -11.46 -32.42
CA ASP A 51 -11.74 -12.33 -31.25
C ASP A 51 -11.94 -11.48 -29.98
N THR A 52 -12.65 -12.05 -29.00
CA THR A 52 -12.78 -11.45 -27.67
C THR A 52 -11.67 -11.97 -26.77
N VAL A 53 -10.94 -11.06 -26.14
CA VAL A 53 -10.00 -11.34 -25.05
C VAL A 53 -10.48 -10.63 -23.80
N TRP A 54 -9.91 -10.97 -22.65
CA TRP A 54 -10.23 -10.32 -21.39
C TRP A 54 -9.06 -9.48 -20.93
N GLU A 55 -9.32 -8.25 -20.55
CA GLU A 55 -8.35 -7.42 -19.86
C GLU A 55 -8.67 -7.41 -18.36
N VAL A 56 -7.64 -7.45 -17.53
CA VAL A 56 -7.74 -7.30 -16.08
C VAL A 56 -6.88 -6.13 -15.66
N TRP A 57 -7.54 -5.13 -15.07
CA TRP A 57 -6.92 -3.99 -14.44
C TRP A 57 -6.76 -4.27 -12.96
N ILE A 58 -5.55 -4.17 -12.44
CA ILE A 58 -5.28 -4.28 -11.00
C ILE A 58 -4.68 -2.96 -10.54
N THR A 59 -5.41 -2.25 -9.69
CA THR A 59 -4.95 -1.02 -9.05
C THR A 59 -4.34 -1.38 -7.70
N THR A 60 -3.10 -0.98 -7.50
CA THR A 60 -2.34 -1.27 -6.29
C THR A 60 -1.80 0.00 -5.67
N ARG A 61 -1.52 -0.05 -4.38
CA ARG A 61 -0.87 1.05 -3.64
C ARG A 61 0.21 0.52 -2.73
N THR A 62 1.42 1.00 -2.93
CA THR A 62 2.59 0.67 -2.11
C THR A 62 2.75 1.72 -1.01
N GLY A 63 2.53 1.34 0.25
CA GLY A 63 2.62 2.27 1.39
C GLY A 63 1.73 3.51 1.24
N LEU A 64 2.36 4.71 1.18
CA LEU A 64 1.68 6.00 1.03
C LEU A 64 1.77 6.59 -0.39
N ASP A 65 2.21 5.81 -1.37
CA ASP A 65 2.37 6.28 -2.73
C ASP A 65 1.02 6.49 -3.45
N LYS A 66 1.12 7.07 -4.64
CA LYS A 66 0.00 7.11 -5.58
C LYS A 66 -0.35 5.69 -6.03
N GLU A 67 -1.61 5.49 -6.37
CA GLU A 67 -2.06 4.24 -6.96
C GLU A 67 -1.41 4.02 -8.33
N VAL A 68 -0.97 2.78 -8.56
CA VAL A 68 -0.45 2.31 -9.84
C VAL A 68 -1.45 1.32 -10.42
N VAL A 69 -1.64 1.35 -11.73
CA VAL A 69 -2.56 0.44 -12.42
C VAL A 69 -1.75 -0.48 -13.32
N GLY A 70 -1.81 -1.79 -13.03
CA GLY A 70 -1.32 -2.85 -13.91
C GLY A 70 -2.43 -3.33 -14.85
N LEU A 71 -2.06 -3.66 -16.07
CA LEU A 71 -2.95 -4.22 -17.09
C LEU A 71 -2.39 -5.56 -17.57
N SER A 72 -3.20 -6.60 -17.49
CA SER A 72 -2.92 -7.93 -18.03
C SER A 72 -4.01 -8.35 -19.00
N TYR A 73 -3.66 -9.13 -20.02
CA TYR A 73 -4.61 -9.72 -20.95
C TYR A 73 -4.68 -11.23 -20.72
N PHE A 74 -5.87 -11.80 -20.88
CA PHE A 74 -6.16 -13.22 -20.80
C PHE A 74 -6.97 -13.67 -22.02
N ALA A 75 -6.69 -14.87 -22.51
CA ALA A 75 -7.39 -15.41 -23.68
C ALA A 75 -8.84 -15.81 -23.38
N THR A 76 -9.17 -16.12 -22.11
CA THR A 76 -10.50 -16.61 -21.70
C THR A 76 -11.04 -15.85 -20.49
N GLU A 77 -12.37 -15.88 -20.33
CA GLU A 77 -13.06 -15.28 -19.18
C GLU A 77 -12.65 -15.97 -17.87
N GLU A 78 -12.53 -17.29 -17.90
CA GLU A 78 -12.19 -18.10 -16.73
C GLU A 78 -10.80 -17.75 -16.21
N ALA A 79 -9.81 -17.56 -17.09
CA ALA A 79 -8.46 -17.17 -16.70
C ALA A 79 -8.41 -15.76 -16.10
N ALA A 80 -9.18 -14.81 -16.67
CA ALA A 80 -9.31 -13.48 -16.12
C ALA A 80 -10.00 -13.51 -14.73
N ALA A 81 -11.04 -14.31 -14.57
CA ALA A 81 -11.74 -14.48 -13.30
C ALA A 81 -10.85 -15.11 -12.23
N GLU A 82 -10.05 -16.12 -12.58
CA GLU A 82 -9.06 -16.72 -11.69
C GLU A 82 -7.99 -15.71 -11.27
N ALA A 83 -7.49 -14.90 -12.20
CA ALA A 83 -6.52 -13.84 -11.90
C ALA A 83 -7.10 -12.81 -10.91
N VAL A 84 -8.34 -12.36 -11.12
CA VAL A 84 -9.04 -11.48 -10.17
C VAL A 84 -9.22 -12.15 -8.81
N ALA A 85 -9.65 -13.41 -8.77
CA ALA A 85 -9.84 -14.15 -7.52
C ALA A 85 -8.52 -14.37 -6.76
N SER A 86 -7.40 -14.45 -7.47
CA SER A 86 -6.06 -14.58 -6.89
C SER A 86 -5.55 -13.30 -6.22
N MET A 87 -6.12 -12.14 -6.56
CA MET A 87 -5.73 -10.83 -6.03
C MET A 87 -6.95 -10.02 -5.54
N PRO A 88 -7.64 -10.46 -4.47
CA PRO A 88 -8.83 -9.77 -3.97
C PRO A 88 -8.50 -8.37 -3.42
N VAL A 89 -9.44 -7.43 -3.52
CA VAL A 89 -9.32 -6.09 -2.91
C VAL A 89 -9.04 -6.22 -1.40
N GLY A 90 -8.03 -5.48 -0.93
CA GLY A 90 -7.52 -5.54 0.43
C GLY A 90 -6.45 -6.62 0.66
N MET A 91 -6.10 -7.41 -0.36
CA MET A 91 -4.92 -8.28 -0.31
C MET A 91 -3.68 -7.41 -0.13
N ILE A 92 -2.88 -7.74 0.88
CA ILE A 92 -1.59 -7.11 1.15
C ILE A 92 -0.50 -8.12 0.84
N TYR A 93 0.42 -7.74 -0.05
CA TYR A 93 1.57 -8.55 -0.42
C TYR A 93 2.84 -7.68 -0.45
N GLY A 94 4.01 -8.32 -0.35
CA GLY A 94 5.28 -7.62 -0.57
C GLY A 94 5.42 -7.20 -2.03
N ASP A 95 6.17 -6.15 -2.34
CA ASP A 95 6.35 -5.69 -3.74
C ASP A 95 6.86 -6.80 -4.65
N HIS A 96 5.94 -7.41 -5.39
CA HIS A 96 6.20 -8.35 -6.46
C HIS A 96 5.24 -8.10 -7.62
N TYR A 97 5.67 -7.24 -8.55
CA TYR A 97 5.47 -7.43 -9.98
C TYR A 97 6.86 -7.59 -10.61
N GLY A 98 7.50 -8.73 -10.35
CA GLY A 98 8.71 -9.13 -11.08
C GLY A 98 8.28 -9.86 -12.35
N PHE A 99 8.51 -9.27 -13.52
CA PHE A 99 8.39 -10.00 -14.79
C PHE A 99 9.33 -11.23 -14.75
N PRO A 100 8.85 -12.45 -15.07
CA PRO A 100 9.71 -13.61 -15.19
C PRO A 100 10.41 -13.54 -16.56
N LYS A 101 11.45 -12.72 -16.67
CA LYS A 101 12.36 -12.74 -17.81
C LYS A 101 13.79 -12.78 -17.33
N ARG A 102 14.60 -13.61 -17.98
CA ARG A 102 16.05 -13.64 -17.73
C ARG A 102 16.64 -12.33 -18.26
N LEU A 103 17.65 -11.78 -17.59
CA LEU A 103 18.32 -10.53 -18.02
C LEU A 103 18.82 -10.62 -19.48
N LYS A 104 19.21 -11.82 -19.93
CA LYS A 104 19.58 -12.15 -21.33
C LYS A 104 18.49 -11.82 -22.35
N GLU A 105 17.22 -11.82 -21.96
CA GLU A 105 16.06 -11.48 -22.80
C GLU A 105 15.75 -9.97 -22.79
N ILE A 106 16.38 -9.21 -21.87
CA ILE A 106 16.17 -7.78 -21.66
C ILE A 106 17.29 -6.94 -22.29
N VAL A 107 18.54 -7.44 -22.34
CA VAL A 107 19.73 -6.64 -22.73
C VAL A 107 20.02 -6.66 -24.24
N GLY A 108 19.01 -6.91 -25.06
CA GLY A 108 19.14 -7.03 -26.51
C GLY A 108 19.22 -5.73 -27.31
N THR A 109 19.49 -4.55 -26.72
CA THR A 109 19.66 -3.28 -27.46
C THR A 109 20.30 -2.17 -26.61
N GLY A 110 21.47 -1.65 -27.01
CA GLY A 110 21.98 -0.32 -26.59
C GLY A 110 23.39 -0.35 -26.00
N GLY A 111 24.29 0.51 -26.53
CA GLY A 111 25.70 0.54 -26.16
C GLY A 111 26.25 1.91 -25.76
N LEU A 112 27.36 1.83 -25.01
CA LEU A 112 28.42 2.81 -24.66
C LEU A 112 28.40 3.48 -23.25
N ASP A 113 29.63 3.61 -22.70
CA ASP A 113 30.06 4.06 -21.36
C ASP A 113 31.29 4.99 -21.46
N PRO A 114 31.44 6.01 -20.58
CA PRO A 114 32.77 6.39 -20.08
C PRO A 114 32.81 6.79 -18.57
N SER A 115 32.85 5.78 -17.72
CA SER A 115 32.95 5.72 -16.25
C SER A 115 34.28 6.17 -15.61
N GLY A 116 35.23 6.75 -16.37
CA GLY A 116 36.61 6.94 -15.89
C GLY A 116 36.89 8.17 -15.01
N MET A 117 36.05 9.22 -15.00
CA MET A 117 36.45 10.53 -14.44
C MET A 117 35.76 10.93 -13.13
N LEU A 118 34.65 10.28 -12.75
CA LEU A 118 33.82 10.67 -11.60
C LEU A 118 34.16 9.91 -10.30
N SER A 119 34.76 8.71 -10.41
CA SER A 119 35.15 7.86 -9.27
C SER A 119 36.20 8.53 -8.34
N PHE A 120 36.94 9.53 -8.83
CA PHE A 120 37.98 10.22 -8.06
C PHE A 120 37.47 11.40 -7.20
N MET A 121 36.22 11.89 -7.39
CA MET A 121 35.76 13.13 -6.73
C MET A 121 34.87 12.94 -5.48
N PHE A 122 34.33 11.75 -5.20
CA PHE A 122 33.30 11.56 -4.15
C PHE A 122 33.74 10.73 -2.92
N GLY A 123 35.04 10.62 -2.68
CA GLY A 123 35.59 10.00 -1.46
C GLY A 123 35.41 10.89 -0.22
N SER A 124 34.18 11.05 0.28
CA SER A 124 33.92 11.56 1.63
C SER A 124 33.73 10.37 2.57
N GLY A 125 34.69 10.17 3.47
CA GLY A 125 34.73 9.09 4.46
C GLY A 125 33.70 9.25 5.58
N ASP A 126 32.43 9.38 5.23
CA ASP A 126 31.33 9.31 6.19
C ASP A 126 30.83 7.88 6.26
N HIS A 127 30.80 7.31 7.46
CA HIS A 127 30.25 5.98 7.72
C HIS A 127 28.72 5.92 7.49
N ASP A 128 28.08 7.07 7.22
CA ASP A 128 26.70 7.23 6.75
C ASP A 128 26.54 7.14 5.22
N ALA A 129 27.60 6.81 4.47
CA ALA A 129 27.47 6.61 3.03
C ALA A 129 26.50 5.44 2.74
N VAL A 130 25.48 5.70 1.93
CA VAL A 130 24.46 4.71 1.49
C VAL A 130 25.08 3.38 1.04
N HIS A 131 26.29 3.42 0.46
CA HIS A 131 27.05 2.23 0.04
C HIS A 131 27.36 1.28 1.19
N PHE A 132 27.62 1.77 2.40
CA PHE A 132 27.83 0.90 3.57
C PHE A 132 26.56 0.11 3.91
N VAL A 133 25.41 0.78 3.93
CA VAL A 133 24.09 0.14 4.10
C VAL A 133 23.85 -0.89 2.99
N CYS A 134 24.26 -0.59 1.76
CA CYS A 134 24.12 -1.51 0.64
C CYS A 134 24.95 -2.79 0.80
N TYR A 135 26.22 -2.64 1.16
CA TYR A 135 27.10 -3.78 1.41
C TYR A 135 26.64 -4.60 2.62
N GLU A 136 26.16 -3.95 3.68
CA GLU A 136 25.59 -4.64 4.84
C GLU A 136 24.34 -5.43 4.46
N ALA A 137 23.42 -4.83 3.70
CA ALA A 137 22.20 -5.49 3.23
C ALA A 137 22.51 -6.72 2.37
N LEU A 138 23.42 -6.60 1.41
CA LEU A 138 23.87 -7.71 0.54
C LEU A 138 24.58 -8.81 1.34
N ALA A 139 25.41 -8.43 2.31
CA ALA A 139 26.12 -9.42 3.13
C ALA A 139 25.19 -10.17 4.08
N GLU A 140 24.29 -9.46 4.75
CA GLU A 140 23.33 -10.05 5.69
C GLU A 140 22.28 -10.95 5.03
N ALA A 141 22.00 -10.67 3.74
CA ALA A 141 21.16 -11.49 2.87
C ALA A 141 21.90 -12.70 2.27
N GLY A 142 23.21 -12.84 2.52
CA GLY A 142 24.00 -13.97 2.00
C GLY A 142 24.30 -13.88 0.50
N VAL A 143 24.35 -12.65 -0.04
CA VAL A 143 24.73 -12.42 -1.45
C VAL A 143 26.25 -12.24 -1.59
N ILE A 144 26.85 -11.47 -0.66
CA ILE A 144 28.29 -11.20 -0.64
C ILE A 144 28.91 -11.49 0.72
N SER A 145 30.23 -11.60 0.75
CA SER A 145 31.00 -11.69 1.99
C SER A 145 31.26 -10.28 2.53
N ILE A 146 30.94 -10.05 3.81
CA ILE A 146 31.21 -8.75 4.45
C ILE A 146 32.72 -8.45 4.59
N LYS A 147 33.59 -9.47 4.49
CA LYS A 147 35.04 -9.32 4.74
C LYS A 147 35.79 -8.75 3.55
N ASP A 148 35.38 -9.16 2.35
CA ASP A 148 36.10 -8.89 1.10
C ASP A 148 35.16 -8.44 -0.04
N TYR A 149 33.86 -8.30 0.25
CA TYR A 149 32.80 -7.89 -0.69
C TYR A 149 32.69 -8.79 -1.93
N SER A 150 33.25 -10.00 -1.86
CA SER A 150 33.17 -11.00 -2.92
C SER A 150 31.79 -11.68 -2.92
N ILE A 151 31.32 -12.10 -4.10
CA ILE A 151 30.08 -12.87 -4.22
C ILE A 151 30.25 -14.22 -3.51
N LEU A 152 29.27 -14.58 -2.67
CA LEU A 152 29.33 -15.83 -1.93
C LEU A 152 29.23 -17.06 -2.85
N PRO A 153 29.92 -18.18 -2.52
CA PRO A 153 29.89 -19.39 -3.34
C PRO A 153 28.48 -19.89 -3.66
N SER A 154 27.53 -19.78 -2.72
CA SER A 154 26.13 -20.17 -2.93
C SER A 154 25.44 -19.41 -4.06
N VAL A 155 25.79 -18.14 -4.27
CA VAL A 155 25.28 -17.34 -5.39
C VAL A 155 25.91 -17.78 -6.71
N LEU A 156 27.23 -18.05 -6.71
CA LEU A 156 27.94 -18.53 -7.88
C LEU A 156 27.46 -19.92 -8.33
N ASP A 157 27.22 -20.81 -7.37
CA ASP A 157 26.67 -22.15 -7.61
C ASP A 157 25.28 -22.08 -8.24
N TRP A 158 24.44 -21.12 -7.81
CA TRP A 158 23.12 -20.89 -8.38
C TRP A 158 23.19 -20.34 -9.81
N LEU A 159 24.09 -19.38 -10.08
CA LEU A 159 24.28 -18.80 -11.42
C LEU A 159 24.82 -19.83 -12.42
N GLY A 160 25.72 -20.71 -11.97
CA GLY A 160 26.40 -21.68 -12.80
C GLY A 160 27.59 -21.10 -13.58
N GLU A 161 28.59 -21.96 -13.84
CA GLU A 161 29.88 -21.55 -14.43
C GLU A 161 29.74 -20.90 -15.81
N GLU A 162 28.87 -21.44 -16.67
CA GLU A 162 28.64 -20.91 -18.02
C GLU A 162 28.08 -19.48 -17.98
N HIS A 163 27.10 -19.23 -17.10
CA HIS A 163 26.46 -17.92 -16.97
C HIS A 163 27.43 -16.89 -16.37
N VAL A 164 28.22 -17.30 -15.37
CA VAL A 164 29.29 -16.45 -14.80
C VAL A 164 30.35 -16.12 -15.84
N ALA A 165 30.76 -17.09 -16.68
CA ALA A 165 31.71 -16.85 -17.76
C ALA A 165 31.16 -15.84 -18.79
N TRP A 166 29.87 -15.98 -19.15
CA TRP A 166 29.18 -15.01 -20.02
C TRP A 166 29.16 -13.60 -19.39
N MET A 167 28.81 -13.48 -18.11
CA MET A 167 28.80 -12.18 -17.42
C MET A 167 30.18 -11.52 -17.40
N ARG A 168 31.23 -12.27 -17.07
CA ARG A 168 32.61 -11.76 -17.05
C ARG A 168 33.05 -11.27 -18.42
N ASN A 169 32.72 -12.01 -19.48
CA ASN A 169 33.05 -11.62 -20.85
C ASN A 169 32.26 -10.38 -21.31
N THR A 170 31.01 -10.24 -20.87
CA THR A 170 30.10 -9.19 -21.33
C THR A 170 30.29 -7.88 -20.56
N PHE A 171 30.44 -7.96 -19.23
CA PHE A 171 30.42 -6.80 -18.33
C PHE A 171 31.78 -6.48 -17.71
N GLY A 172 32.83 -7.26 -18.03
CA GLY A 172 34.20 -7.01 -17.56
C GLY A 172 34.28 -7.02 -16.04
N GLU A 173 34.89 -5.97 -15.46
CA GLU A 173 35.07 -5.83 -14.01
C GLU A 173 33.74 -5.67 -13.25
N ASN A 174 32.69 -5.18 -13.92
CA ASN A 174 31.38 -4.91 -13.32
C ASN A 174 30.44 -6.13 -13.31
N TRP A 175 30.93 -7.31 -13.75
CA TRP A 175 30.13 -8.54 -13.78
C TRP A 175 29.53 -8.92 -12.42
N SER A 176 30.20 -8.54 -11.33
CA SER A 176 29.74 -8.87 -9.97
C SER A 176 28.47 -8.10 -9.59
N ALA A 177 28.32 -6.85 -10.03
CA ALA A 177 27.10 -6.07 -9.80
C ALA A 177 25.90 -6.69 -10.54
N VAL A 178 26.12 -7.20 -11.76
CA VAL A 178 25.09 -7.92 -12.54
C VAL A 178 24.67 -9.21 -11.85
N ALA A 179 25.65 -9.99 -11.37
CA ALA A 179 25.39 -11.24 -10.65
C ALA A 179 24.61 -11.01 -9.35
N GLN A 180 24.97 -9.99 -8.57
CA GLN A 180 24.22 -9.60 -7.36
C GLN A 180 22.78 -9.21 -7.70
N PHE A 181 22.58 -8.37 -8.72
CA PHE A 181 21.26 -7.95 -9.15
C PHE A 181 20.38 -9.11 -9.62
N GLU A 182 20.90 -9.97 -10.50
CA GLU A 182 20.14 -11.11 -11.00
C GLU A 182 19.76 -12.07 -9.87
N PHE A 183 20.68 -12.36 -8.95
CA PHE A 183 20.37 -13.18 -7.79
C PHE A 183 19.26 -12.52 -6.93
N CYS A 184 19.38 -11.22 -6.63
CA CYS A 184 18.42 -10.54 -5.77
C CYS A 184 17.02 -10.45 -6.39
N LEU A 185 16.94 -10.17 -7.69
CA LEU A 185 15.70 -10.12 -8.45
C LEU A 185 14.91 -11.44 -8.35
N ASN A 186 15.61 -12.58 -8.26
CA ASN A 186 15.00 -13.90 -8.22
C ASN A 186 14.68 -14.39 -6.79
N HIS A 187 15.28 -13.82 -5.75
CA HIS A 187 15.19 -14.36 -4.38
C HIS A 187 14.59 -13.39 -3.36
N PHE A 188 14.54 -12.09 -3.66
CA PHE A 188 14.09 -11.08 -2.70
C PHE A 188 13.02 -10.14 -3.29
N PRO A 189 12.16 -9.56 -2.44
CA PRO A 189 11.22 -8.53 -2.83
C PRO A 189 11.90 -7.35 -3.51
N ASP A 190 11.22 -6.75 -4.48
CA ASP A 190 11.82 -5.72 -5.34
C ASP A 190 12.18 -4.43 -4.58
N SER A 191 11.41 -4.13 -3.52
CA SER A 191 11.62 -3.01 -2.58
C SER A 191 12.38 -3.39 -1.31
N SER A 192 12.88 -4.62 -1.19
CA SER A 192 13.76 -4.97 -0.09
C SER A 192 15.07 -4.19 -0.16
N LEU A 193 15.70 -3.95 0.99
CA LEU A 193 16.98 -3.21 1.03
C LEU A 193 18.04 -3.92 0.18
N VAL A 194 18.06 -5.25 0.19
CA VAL A 194 19.00 -6.04 -0.62
C VAL A 194 18.78 -5.85 -2.13
N SER A 195 17.53 -5.86 -2.61
CA SER A 195 17.21 -5.64 -4.03
C SER A 195 17.49 -4.21 -4.46
N LEU A 196 17.15 -3.21 -3.64
CA LEU A 196 17.48 -1.81 -3.90
C LEU A 196 19.00 -1.59 -3.93
N SER A 197 19.74 -2.23 -3.04
CA SER A 197 21.22 -2.18 -3.02
C SER A 197 21.82 -2.72 -4.31
N ALA A 198 21.32 -3.88 -4.78
CA ALA A 198 21.80 -4.47 -6.02
C ALA A 198 21.44 -3.62 -7.25
N LYS A 199 20.24 -3.01 -7.28
CA LYS A 199 19.83 -2.05 -8.32
C LYS A 199 20.68 -0.80 -8.31
N LEU A 200 21.05 -0.28 -7.14
CA LEU A 200 21.94 0.87 -7.03
C LEU A 200 23.29 0.56 -7.67
N PHE A 201 23.89 -0.58 -7.34
CA PHE A 201 25.17 -1.00 -7.91
C PHE A 201 25.08 -1.28 -9.41
N LEU A 202 23.99 -1.89 -9.90
CA LEU A 202 23.75 -2.03 -11.33
C LEU A 202 23.66 -0.67 -12.02
N SER A 203 22.88 0.26 -11.46
CA SER A 203 22.65 1.58 -12.04
C SER A 203 23.93 2.40 -12.10
N GLN A 204 24.73 2.33 -11.03
CA GLN A 204 25.96 3.11 -10.90
C GLN A 204 27.13 2.51 -11.68
N PHE A 205 27.30 1.18 -11.66
CA PHE A 205 28.50 0.54 -12.24
C PHE A 205 28.29 -0.07 -13.62
N VAL A 206 27.05 -0.34 -14.03
CA VAL A 206 26.76 -1.01 -15.30
C VAL A 206 26.05 -0.10 -16.28
N THR A 207 24.99 0.59 -15.85
CA THR A 207 24.21 1.44 -16.78
C THR A 207 24.65 2.90 -16.78
N ASN A 208 25.43 3.33 -15.78
CA ASN A 208 25.77 4.74 -15.52
C ASN A 208 24.54 5.66 -15.51
N ASP A 209 23.43 5.17 -14.94
CA ASP A 209 22.21 5.94 -14.80
C ASP A 209 22.22 6.67 -13.43
N ASP A 210 22.91 7.81 -13.40
CA ASP A 210 23.05 8.65 -12.20
C ASP A 210 21.68 9.12 -11.65
N PHE A 211 20.69 9.28 -12.54
CA PHE A 211 19.35 9.70 -12.15
C PHE A 211 18.68 8.58 -11.35
N THR A 212 18.61 7.38 -11.91
CA THR A 212 18.05 6.21 -11.22
C THR A 212 18.82 5.89 -9.94
N ALA A 213 20.16 5.94 -9.97
CA ALA A 213 21.01 5.75 -8.79
C ALA A 213 20.69 6.78 -7.68
N GLY A 214 20.47 8.05 -8.03
CA GLY A 214 20.08 9.08 -7.07
C GLY A 214 18.72 8.83 -6.41
N TYR A 215 17.73 8.35 -7.18
CA TYR A 215 16.42 7.99 -6.63
C TYR A 215 16.50 6.79 -5.68
N ILE A 216 17.16 5.71 -6.12
CA ILE A 216 17.35 4.51 -5.30
C ILE A 216 18.11 4.84 -4.01
N THR A 217 19.12 5.71 -4.09
CA THR A 217 19.87 6.18 -2.92
C THR A 217 18.94 6.82 -1.88
N LYS A 218 18.04 7.73 -2.32
CA LYS A 218 17.09 8.38 -1.41
C LYS A 218 16.08 7.41 -0.82
N GLU A 219 15.66 6.42 -1.59
CA GLU A 219 14.77 5.37 -1.11
C GLU A 219 15.46 4.50 -0.03
N ILE A 220 16.70 4.07 -0.26
CA ILE A 220 17.50 3.32 0.72
C ILE A 220 17.67 4.13 2.00
N GLU A 221 18.03 5.42 1.91
CA GLU A 221 18.17 6.31 3.06
C GLU A 221 16.86 6.46 3.86
N ALA A 222 15.72 6.63 3.16
CA ALA A 222 14.42 6.78 3.80
C ALA A 222 14.01 5.51 4.58
N ILE A 223 14.27 4.35 3.99
CA ILE A 223 14.01 3.04 4.58
C ILE A 223 14.97 2.79 5.74
N SER A 224 16.28 2.93 5.54
CA SER A 224 17.29 2.66 6.57
C SER A 224 17.19 3.62 7.76
N GLY A 225 16.75 4.86 7.50
CA GLY A 225 16.50 5.88 8.52
C GLY A 225 15.20 5.69 9.31
N GLY A 226 14.34 4.72 8.95
CA GLY A 226 13.09 4.42 9.66
C GLY A 226 12.00 5.50 9.53
N THR A 227 12.12 6.39 8.54
CA THR A 227 11.16 7.50 8.35
C THR A 227 9.77 7.01 7.94
N GLU A 228 9.71 5.96 7.12
CA GLU A 228 8.45 5.36 6.67
C GLU A 228 7.70 4.67 7.83
N ASP A 229 8.42 3.93 8.69
CA ASP A 229 7.86 3.33 9.90
C ASP A 229 7.28 4.39 10.84
N ALA A 230 8.00 5.51 11.04
CA ALA A 230 7.53 6.61 11.86
C ALA A 230 6.26 7.27 11.28
N ALA A 231 6.20 7.48 9.96
CA ALA A 231 5.04 8.05 9.27
C ALA A 231 3.82 7.11 9.34
N PHE A 232 4.03 5.80 9.17
CA PHE A 232 2.98 4.79 9.28
C PHE A 232 2.43 4.72 10.72
N LEU A 233 3.30 4.71 11.73
CA LEU A 233 2.91 4.75 13.14
C LEU A 233 2.14 6.03 13.49
N ALA A 234 2.56 7.19 12.98
CA ALA A 234 1.85 8.45 13.19
C ALA A 234 0.44 8.42 12.58
N THR A 235 0.31 7.94 11.34
CA THR A 235 -0.98 7.82 10.64
C THR A 235 -1.94 6.88 11.39
N ASN A 236 -1.45 5.72 11.81
CA ASN A 236 -2.24 4.77 12.60
C ASN A 236 -2.66 5.33 13.96
N THR A 237 -1.77 6.08 14.61
CA THR A 237 -2.07 6.74 15.89
C THR A 237 -3.16 7.79 15.72
N GLN A 238 -3.10 8.60 14.66
CA GLN A 238 -4.14 9.57 14.34
C GLN A 238 -5.49 8.91 14.04
N LYS A 239 -5.50 7.81 13.26
CA LYS A 239 -6.71 7.04 12.96
C LYS A 239 -7.35 6.51 14.25
N LYS A 240 -6.56 5.87 15.11
CA LYS A 240 -7.02 5.36 16.42
C LYS A 240 -7.54 6.47 17.33
N ALA A 241 -6.87 7.62 17.36
CA ALA A 241 -7.32 8.79 18.12
C ALA A 241 -8.65 9.33 17.58
N GLY A 242 -8.82 9.39 16.26
CA GLY A 242 -10.06 9.78 15.59
C GLY A 242 -11.23 8.84 15.91
N GLU A 243 -11.01 7.53 15.83
CA GLU A 243 -12.01 6.51 16.18
C GLU A 243 -12.40 6.55 17.65
N ALA A 244 -11.41 6.67 18.55
CA ALA A 244 -11.64 6.81 19.98
C ALA A 244 -12.43 8.10 20.30
N GLY A 245 -12.09 9.22 19.65
CA GLY A 245 -12.82 10.49 19.78
C GLY A 245 -14.26 10.39 19.28
N ALA A 246 -14.48 9.76 18.12
CA ALA A 246 -15.82 9.55 17.56
C ALA A 246 -16.68 8.67 18.48
N ARG A 247 -16.11 7.59 19.03
CA ARG A 247 -16.78 6.72 20.00
C ARG A 247 -17.11 7.45 21.29
N ALA A 248 -16.14 8.16 21.88
CA ALA A 248 -16.36 8.95 23.09
C ALA A 248 -17.44 10.03 22.90
N SER A 249 -17.49 10.67 21.72
CA SER A 249 -18.53 11.63 21.34
C SER A 249 -19.91 10.97 21.26
N ARG A 250 -20.00 9.80 20.61
CA ARG A 250 -21.24 9.02 20.52
C ARG A 250 -21.75 8.56 21.89
N ASP A 251 -20.86 8.03 22.72
CA ASP A 251 -21.19 7.56 24.07
C ASP A 251 -21.60 8.74 24.99
N ARG A 252 -21.01 9.92 24.80
CA ARG A 252 -21.45 11.15 25.47
C ARG A 252 -22.85 11.56 25.00
N LYS A 253 -23.12 11.55 23.68
CA LYS A 253 -24.45 11.86 23.13
C LYS A 253 -25.51 10.92 23.70
N LEU A 254 -25.26 9.60 23.70
CA LEU A 254 -26.20 8.60 24.21
C LEU A 254 -26.48 8.79 25.71
N ARG A 255 -25.45 9.03 26.53
CA ARG A 255 -25.65 9.33 27.97
C ARG A 255 -26.48 10.59 28.19
N ASN A 256 -26.23 11.64 27.42
CA ASN A 256 -26.98 12.89 27.53
C ASN A 256 -28.45 12.69 27.10
N LEU A 257 -28.71 11.93 26.04
CA LEU A 257 -30.07 11.57 25.62
C LEU A 257 -30.79 10.74 26.68
N GLU A 258 -30.11 9.80 27.31
CA GLU A 258 -30.65 8.99 28.40
C GLU A 258 -31.06 9.84 29.60
N ILE A 259 -30.20 10.75 30.05
CA ILE A 259 -30.52 11.68 31.14
C ILE A 259 -31.72 12.56 30.76
N LEU A 260 -31.72 13.12 29.54
CA LEU A 260 -32.81 13.95 29.07
C LEU A 260 -34.14 13.20 29.01
N MET A 261 -34.13 11.95 28.53
CA MET A 261 -35.32 11.10 28.49
C MET A 261 -35.83 10.79 29.91
N GLN A 262 -34.94 10.53 30.87
CA GLN A 262 -35.34 10.32 32.27
C GLN A 262 -35.99 11.55 32.89
N GLU A 263 -35.51 12.76 32.58
CA GLU A 263 -36.15 14.01 33.04
C GLU A 263 -37.53 14.22 32.40
N ILE A 264 -37.69 13.88 31.12
CA ILE A 264 -38.99 13.93 30.43
C ILE A 264 -39.98 12.94 31.08
N GLU A 265 -39.54 11.72 31.38
CA GLU A 265 -40.37 10.71 32.04
C GLU A 265 -40.81 11.16 33.44
N GLN A 266 -39.93 11.82 34.21
CA GLN A 266 -40.28 12.40 35.51
C GLN A 266 -41.32 13.52 35.42
N LEU A 267 -41.42 14.20 34.26
CA LEU A 267 -42.39 15.25 33.98
C LEU A 267 -43.69 14.71 33.33
N SER A 268 -43.83 13.39 33.17
CA SER A 268 -45.01 12.77 32.52
C SER A 268 -46.35 13.16 33.14
N GLY A 269 -46.41 13.42 34.45
CA GLY A 269 -47.62 13.89 35.13
C GLY A 269 -48.08 15.30 34.75
N ALA A 270 -47.22 16.10 34.09
CA ALA A 270 -47.55 17.43 33.60
C ALA A 270 -48.09 17.42 32.15
N VAL A 271 -48.07 16.27 31.48
CA VAL A 271 -48.60 16.12 30.12
C VAL A 271 -50.10 16.42 30.12
N GLY A 272 -50.53 17.32 29.23
CA GLY A 272 -51.90 17.85 29.17
C GLY A 272 -52.14 19.10 30.02
N LEU A 273 -51.23 19.43 30.96
CA LEU A 273 -51.25 20.71 31.69
C LEU A 273 -50.39 21.78 31.02
N ILE A 274 -49.29 21.38 30.39
CA ILE A 274 -48.35 22.25 29.66
C ILE A 274 -47.96 21.62 28.31
N SER A 275 -47.41 22.43 27.40
CA SER A 275 -47.02 21.96 26.07
C SER A 275 -45.83 21.01 26.10
N GLU A 276 -45.73 20.16 25.06
CA GLU A 276 -44.58 19.26 24.84
C GLU A 276 -43.26 20.04 24.80
N GLU A 277 -43.22 21.19 24.11
CA GLU A 277 -42.01 22.01 24.08
C GLU A 277 -41.61 22.50 25.47
N ARG A 278 -42.58 22.87 26.33
CA ARG A 278 -42.28 23.35 27.66
C ARG A 278 -41.73 22.25 28.57
N ILE A 279 -42.26 21.04 28.46
CA ILE A 279 -41.73 19.85 29.16
C ILE A 279 -40.29 19.57 28.70
N PHE A 280 -40.04 19.64 27.39
CA PHE A 280 -38.72 19.42 26.82
C PHE A 280 -37.70 20.47 27.28
N GLU A 281 -38.05 21.76 27.28
CA GLU A 281 -37.20 22.84 27.79
C GLU A 281 -36.87 22.65 29.27
N GLN A 282 -37.87 22.33 30.10
CA GLN A 282 -37.65 22.13 31.53
C GLN A 282 -36.79 20.88 31.81
N ALA A 283 -36.94 19.83 31.00
CA ALA A 283 -36.10 18.64 31.08
C ALA A 283 -34.64 18.95 30.68
N LEU A 284 -34.41 19.81 29.68
CA LEU A 284 -33.06 20.28 29.32
C LEU A 284 -32.41 21.07 30.45
N GLU A 285 -33.15 21.98 31.10
CA GLU A 285 -32.66 22.76 32.25
C GLU A 285 -32.21 21.84 33.38
N LYS A 286 -33.07 20.90 33.80
CA LYS A 286 -32.74 19.92 34.85
C LYS A 286 -31.58 19.00 34.47
N SER A 287 -31.50 18.58 33.21
CA SER A 287 -30.39 17.75 32.72
C SER A 287 -29.06 18.50 32.80
N ALA A 288 -29.05 19.79 32.47
CA ALA A 288 -27.87 20.65 32.57
C ALA A 288 -27.43 20.92 34.02
N GLU A 289 -28.37 20.90 34.97
CA GLU A 289 -28.06 20.97 36.41
C GLU A 289 -27.46 19.64 36.92
N LYS A 290 -27.97 18.49 36.45
CA LYS A 290 -27.48 17.16 36.86
C LYS A 290 -26.13 16.79 36.26
N GLN A 291 -25.83 17.24 35.04
CA GLN A 291 -24.60 16.89 34.34
C GLN A 291 -23.83 18.13 33.88
N LYS A 292 -22.67 18.36 34.51
CA LYS A 292 -21.80 19.53 34.23
C LYS A 292 -21.43 19.70 32.75
N ASP A 293 -21.26 18.58 32.04
CA ASP A 293 -20.86 18.55 30.63
C ASP A 293 -22.03 18.46 29.65
N PHE A 294 -23.27 18.70 30.12
CA PHE A 294 -24.43 18.74 29.25
C PHE A 294 -24.32 19.91 28.26
N PRO A 295 -24.57 19.68 26.96
CA PRO A 295 -24.43 20.74 25.96
C PRO A 295 -25.41 21.87 26.23
N LYS A 296 -24.97 23.11 26.01
CA LYS A 296 -25.78 24.33 26.18
C LYS A 296 -26.20 24.97 24.85
N SER A 297 -25.74 24.40 23.74
CA SER A 297 -26.00 24.98 22.42
C SER A 297 -27.43 24.65 21.97
N ARG A 298 -28.16 25.67 21.50
CA ARG A 298 -29.52 25.50 20.95
C ARG A 298 -29.56 24.50 19.80
N LYS A 299 -28.51 24.49 18.96
CA LYS A 299 -28.39 23.54 17.85
C LYS A 299 -28.35 22.10 18.36
N THR A 300 -27.52 21.81 19.36
CA THR A 300 -27.43 20.48 19.96
C THR A 300 -28.72 20.07 20.67
N HIS A 301 -29.42 21.02 21.31
CA HIS A 301 -30.73 20.76 21.90
C HIS A 301 -31.77 20.36 20.85
N ALA A 302 -31.80 21.06 19.71
CA ALA A 302 -32.67 20.69 18.59
C ALA A 302 -32.32 19.29 18.04
N GLU A 303 -31.03 19.00 17.87
CA GLU A 303 -30.56 17.66 17.45
C GLU A 303 -30.96 16.56 18.43
N TYR A 304 -30.95 16.84 19.74
CA TYR A 304 -31.43 15.90 20.76
C TYR A 304 -32.94 15.71 20.68
N GLY A 305 -33.69 16.79 20.49
CA GLY A 305 -35.14 16.72 20.29
C GLY A 305 -35.52 15.90 19.05
N THR A 306 -34.74 15.98 17.98
CA THR A 306 -34.92 15.10 16.80
C THR A 306 -34.60 13.66 17.17
N ALA A 307 -33.42 13.41 17.76
CA ALA A 307 -32.96 12.05 18.10
C ALA A 307 -33.92 11.31 19.04
N LEU A 308 -34.47 12.00 20.06
CA LEU A 308 -35.47 11.40 20.96
C LEU A 308 -36.76 10.98 20.24
N ARG A 309 -37.10 11.60 19.10
CA ARG A 309 -38.31 11.29 18.32
C ARG A 309 -38.06 10.32 17.16
N SER A 310 -36.81 10.18 16.72
CA SER A 310 -36.45 9.37 15.55
C SER A 310 -35.73 8.07 15.89
N ASP A 311 -34.92 8.05 16.96
CA ASP A 311 -33.94 7.00 17.20
C ASP A 311 -34.41 6.06 18.33
N GLU A 312 -34.36 4.75 18.09
CA GLU A 312 -34.57 3.76 19.16
C GLU A 312 -33.35 3.68 20.10
N PRO A 313 -33.53 3.42 21.40
CA PRO A 313 -34.79 3.12 22.10
C PRO A 313 -35.56 4.36 22.58
N PHE A 314 -35.07 5.57 22.30
CA PHE A 314 -35.61 6.81 22.86
C PHE A 314 -36.98 7.15 22.28
N LYS A 315 -37.19 6.91 20.99
CA LYS A 315 -38.47 7.12 20.31
C LYS A 315 -39.62 6.43 21.02
N SER A 316 -39.50 5.13 21.29
CA SER A 316 -40.54 4.36 21.98
C SER A 316 -40.88 4.93 23.37
N ARG A 317 -39.87 5.38 24.11
CA ARG A 317 -40.03 5.99 25.44
C ARG A 317 -40.67 7.37 25.35
N TYR A 318 -40.23 8.19 24.40
CA TYR A 318 -40.77 9.52 24.14
C TYR A 318 -42.27 9.45 23.77
N GLU A 319 -42.61 8.56 22.84
CA GLU A 319 -44.00 8.34 22.43
C GLU A 319 -44.86 7.81 23.59
N ALA A 320 -44.32 6.97 24.47
CA ALA A 320 -45.05 6.49 25.64
C ALA A 320 -45.43 7.60 26.63
N VAL A 321 -44.64 8.69 26.72
CA VAL A 321 -44.94 9.85 27.57
C VAL A 321 -46.00 10.75 26.92
N PHE A 322 -45.86 11.07 25.64
CA PHE A 322 -46.71 12.08 24.99
C PHE A 322 -47.94 11.53 24.25
N ARG A 323 -47.90 10.30 23.72
CA ARG A 323 -49.02 9.73 22.95
C ARG A 323 -50.02 8.93 23.77
N LYS A 324 -49.72 8.58 25.02
CA LYS A 324 -50.71 7.90 25.90
C LYS A 324 -51.86 8.81 26.36
N ASN A 325 -51.72 10.13 26.18
CA ASN A 325 -52.69 11.13 26.63
C ASN A 325 -53.40 11.86 25.47
N ALA A 326 -53.26 11.36 24.24
CA ALA A 326 -53.96 11.86 23.04
C ALA A 326 -55.23 11.07 22.76
#